data_AF-A0A811V4I6-F1
#
_entry.id   AF-A0A811V4I6-F1
#
_cell.length_a   1.000
_cell.length_b   1.000
_cell.length_c   1.000
_cell.angle_alpha   90.00
_cell.angle_beta   90.00
_cell.angle_gamma   90.00
#
_symmetry.space_group_name_H-M   'P 1'
#
loop_
_entity.id
_entity.type
_entity.pdbx_description
1 polymer ?
#
loop_
_entity_poly.entity_id
_entity_poly.type
_entity_poly.pdbx_seq_one_letter_code
_entity_poly.pdbx_strand_id
1 'polypeptide(L)'
;MLKHALGAMNLDASEDNYCNSYLNETLSVYALLASVGLDCYMDLFSSNNIDLEKFSELRYRDLQQLGIENSTHRNILMELISAFTFN
;
A
#
# COMPACT_ATOMS: atom_id res chain seq x y z
N MET A 1 -10.91 6.76 51.54
CA MET A 1 -9.86 6.76 50.50
C MET A 1 -9.20 5.39 50.47
N LEU A 2 -9.55 4.54 49.50
CA LEU A 2 -8.92 3.24 49.30
C LEU A 2 -8.51 3.14 47.82
N LYS A 3 -7.21 2.92 47.61
CA LYS A 3 -6.51 2.91 46.32
C LYS A 3 -6.93 1.67 45.51
N HIS A 4 -7.48 1.85 44.31
CA HIS A 4 -7.59 0.76 43.33
C HIS A 4 -6.31 0.73 42.49
N ALA A 5 -5.51 -0.32 42.67
CA ALA A 5 -4.39 -0.67 41.83
C ALA A 5 -4.74 -1.92 41.01
N LEU A 6 -4.59 -1.78 39.69
CA LEU A 6 -4.14 -2.75 38.68
C LEU A 6 -4.78 -4.16 38.64
N GLY A 7 -5.37 -4.51 37.50
CA GLY A 7 -5.60 -5.91 37.17
C GLY A 7 -6.40 -6.15 35.90
N ALA A 8 -5.73 -6.72 34.89
CA ALA A 8 -6.27 -7.38 33.70
C ALA A 8 -6.80 -6.48 32.56
N MET A 9 -5.86 -5.84 31.86
CA MET A 9 -5.93 -5.78 30.40
C MET A 9 -5.78 -7.21 29.86
N ASN A 10 -6.90 -7.86 29.58
CA ASN A 10 -6.96 -9.01 28.66
C ASN A 10 -7.94 -8.61 27.57
N LEU A 11 -7.46 -7.80 26.62
CA LEU A 11 -8.06 -7.77 25.30
C LEU A 11 -7.19 -8.70 24.47
N ASP A 12 -7.74 -9.89 24.26
CA ASP A 12 -7.16 -11.00 23.53
C ASP A 12 -6.47 -10.50 22.26
N ALA A 13 -5.19 -10.84 22.15
CA ALA A 13 -4.41 -10.65 20.96
C ALA A 13 -4.97 -11.59 19.89
N SER A 14 -5.91 -11.10 19.08
CA SER A 14 -6.14 -11.66 17.75
C SER A 14 -5.06 -11.15 16.80
N GLU A 15 -3.80 -11.43 17.15
CA GLU A 15 -2.71 -11.50 16.19
C GLU A 15 -2.86 -12.85 15.47
N ASP A 16 -2.67 -12.87 14.15
CA ASP A 16 -2.65 -14.07 13.30
C ASP A 16 -3.97 -14.61 12.70
N ASN A 17 -4.80 -13.76 12.05
CA ASN A 17 -5.54 -14.24 10.85
C ASN A 17 -6.20 -13.17 9.93
N TYR A 18 -5.58 -12.00 9.70
CA TYR A 18 -6.14 -11.04 8.73
C TYR A 18 -5.28 -10.79 7.48
N CYS A 19 -4.27 -11.62 7.24
CA CYS A 19 -3.37 -11.45 6.08
C CYS A 19 -3.31 -12.67 5.15
N ASN A 20 -4.07 -13.75 5.39
CA ASN A 20 -3.90 -15.02 4.66
C ASN A 20 -5.08 -15.44 3.77
N SER A 21 -6.19 -14.67 3.71
CA SER A 21 -7.36 -15.02 2.89
C SER A 21 -7.54 -14.18 1.62
N TYR A 22 -6.67 -13.20 1.36
CA TYR A 22 -6.69 -12.40 0.13
C TYR A 22 -5.44 -12.56 -0.75
N LEU A 23 -4.65 -13.62 -0.51
CA LEU A 23 -3.55 -14.04 -1.38
C LEU A 23 -4.05 -14.88 -2.58
N ASN A 24 -5.35 -14.89 -2.85
CA ASN A 24 -5.94 -15.60 -3.98
C ASN A 24 -6.20 -14.61 -5.14
N GLU A 25 -5.19 -14.46 -5.99
CA GLU A 25 -5.28 -14.14 -7.42
C GLU A 25 -5.68 -12.73 -7.89
N THR A 26 -5.94 -11.77 -6.99
CA THR A 26 -6.15 -10.37 -7.45
C THR A 26 -4.90 -9.55 -7.17
N LEU A 27 -4.03 -9.42 -8.18
CA LEU A 27 -2.99 -8.40 -8.17
C LEU A 27 -3.64 -7.06 -7.81
N SER A 28 -3.06 -6.30 -6.89
CA SER A 28 -3.60 -5.01 -6.47
C SER A 28 -2.50 -3.97 -6.47
N VAL A 29 -2.87 -2.70 -6.64
CA VAL A 29 -1.91 -1.58 -6.56
C VAL A 29 -1.17 -1.61 -5.22
N TYR A 30 -1.85 -2.00 -4.14
CA TYR A 30 -1.22 -2.18 -2.82
C TYR A 30 -0.11 -3.24 -2.85
N ALA A 31 -0.39 -4.44 -3.39
CA ALA A 31 0.60 -5.51 -3.47
C ALA A 31 1.82 -5.10 -4.31
N LEU A 32 1.60 -4.34 -5.38
CA LEU A 32 2.65 -3.77 -6.22
C LEU A 32 3.51 -2.78 -5.42
N LEU A 33 2.91 -1.80 -4.75
CA LEU A 33 3.62 -0.81 -3.95
C LEU A 33 4.41 -1.46 -2.80
N ALA A 34 3.80 -2.41 -2.09
CA ALA A 34 4.45 -3.14 -1.00
C ALA A 34 5.65 -3.96 -1.49
N SER A 35 5.58 -4.55 -2.69
CA SER A 35 6.68 -5.31 -3.29
C SER A 35 7.96 -4.48 -3.47
N VAL A 36 7.83 -3.18 -3.71
CA VAL A 36 8.95 -2.25 -3.89
C VAL A 36 9.22 -1.35 -2.68
N GLY A 37 8.55 -1.60 -1.54
CA GLY A 37 8.71 -0.81 -0.31
C GLY A 37 8.17 0.63 -0.41
N LEU A 38 7.17 0.85 -1.28
CA LEU A 38 6.50 2.14 -1.50
C LEU A 38 5.04 2.11 -1.02
N ASP A 39 4.71 1.23 -0.08
CA ASP A 39 3.41 1.09 0.58
C ASP A 39 2.98 2.38 1.30
N CYS A 40 3.92 3.27 1.65
CA CYS A 40 3.62 4.60 2.19
C CYS A 40 2.81 5.49 1.22
N TYR A 41 2.77 5.18 -0.07
CA TYR A 41 1.90 5.87 -1.03
C TYR A 41 0.53 5.20 -1.20
N MET A 42 0.21 4.12 -0.48
CA MET A 42 -1.07 3.43 -0.60
C MET A 42 -2.26 4.39 -0.45
N ASP A 43 -2.25 5.21 0.60
CA ASP A 43 -3.33 6.18 0.85
C ASP A 43 -3.46 7.19 -0.29
N LEU A 44 -2.35 7.59 -0.90
CA LEU A 44 -2.34 8.51 -2.03
C LEU A 44 -3.01 7.88 -3.26
N PHE A 45 -2.66 6.65 -3.60
CA PHE A 45 -3.24 5.94 -4.74
C PHE A 45 -4.73 5.61 -4.49
N SER A 46 -5.07 5.19 -3.27
CA SER A 46 -6.45 4.91 -2.86
C SER A 46 -7.33 6.17 -2.89
N SER A 47 -6.84 7.29 -2.35
CA SER A 47 -7.58 8.57 -2.34
C SER A 47 -7.84 9.12 -3.74
N ASN A 48 -6.97 8.81 -4.70
CA ASN A 48 -7.11 9.20 -6.10
C ASN A 48 -7.91 8.16 -6.94
N ASN A 49 -8.47 7.12 -6.31
CA ASN A 49 -9.16 6.02 -6.97
C ASN A 49 -8.33 5.43 -8.13
N ILE A 50 -7.05 5.19 -7.87
CA ILE A 50 -6.12 4.59 -8.82
C ILE A 50 -6.16 3.07 -8.65
N ASP A 51 -6.92 2.43 -9.52
CA ASP A 51 -6.93 0.97 -9.69
C ASP A 51 -5.80 0.51 -10.61
N LEU A 52 -5.62 -0.81 -10.79
CA LEU A 52 -4.55 -1.38 -11.62
C LEU A 52 -4.53 -0.86 -13.06
N GLU A 53 -5.69 -0.68 -13.67
CA GLU A 53 -5.81 -0.16 -15.04
C GLU A 53 -5.26 1.27 -15.12
N LYS A 54 -5.65 2.14 -14.20
CA LYS A 54 -5.10 3.49 -14.14
C LYS A 54 -3.62 3.47 -13.78
N PHE A 55 -3.21 2.55 -12.91
CA PHE A 55 -1.83 2.39 -12.49
C PHE A 55 -0.92 2.08 -13.69
N SER A 56 -1.34 1.19 -14.60
CA SER A 56 -0.56 0.88 -15.81
C SER A 56 -0.47 2.06 -16.79
N GLU A 57 -1.44 2.97 -16.78
CA GLU A 57 -1.47 4.16 -17.62
C GLU A 57 -0.71 5.36 -17.04
N LEU A 58 -0.28 5.30 -15.77
CA LEU A 58 0.42 6.41 -15.12
C LEU A 58 1.76 6.69 -15.80
N ARG A 59 1.98 7.96 -16.13
CA ARG A 59 3.27 8.45 -16.63
C ARG A 59 4.03 9.15 -15.52
N TYR A 60 5.31 9.35 -15.74
CA TYR A 60 6.21 10.05 -14.82
C TYR A 60 5.65 11.41 -14.35
N ARG A 61 5.02 12.16 -15.26
CA ARG A 61 4.37 13.45 -14.95
C ARG A 61 3.17 13.28 -14.03
N ASP A 62 2.39 12.23 -14.20
CA ASP A 62 1.19 11.98 -13.40
C ASP A 62 1.60 11.67 -11.95
N LEU A 63 2.70 10.93 -11.75
CA LEU A 63 3.31 10.72 -10.43
C LEU A 63 3.75 12.04 -9.76
N GLN A 64 4.27 12.99 -10.54
CA GLN A 64 4.61 14.33 -10.01
C GLN A 64 3.36 15.10 -9.59
N GLN A 65 2.28 15.01 -10.36
CA GLN A 65 1.01 15.67 -10.04
C GLN A 65 0.31 15.07 -8.82
N LEU A 66 0.52 13.77 -8.57
CA LEU A 66 0.07 13.10 -7.35
C LEU A 66 0.86 13.52 -6.11
N GLY A 67 1.97 14.27 -6.25
CA GLY A 67 2.78 14.72 -5.11
C GLY A 67 3.93 13.78 -4.75
N ILE A 68 4.28 12.83 -5.63
CA ILE A 68 5.47 11.97 -5.45
C ILE A 68 6.69 12.77 -5.90
N GLU A 69 7.25 13.61 -5.02
CA GLU A 69 8.35 14.51 -5.35
C GLU A 69 9.73 13.82 -5.44
N ASN A 70 9.89 12.68 -4.76
CA ASN A 70 11.13 11.91 -4.79
C ASN A 70 11.33 11.24 -6.15
N SER A 71 12.39 11.63 -6.88
CA SER A 71 12.72 11.10 -8.21
C SER A 71 13.05 9.61 -8.20
N THR A 72 13.70 9.11 -7.15
CA THR A 72 13.99 7.68 -6.98
C THR A 72 12.71 6.88 -6.85
N HIS A 73 11.76 7.36 -6.04
CA HIS A 73 10.46 6.67 -5.89
C HIS A 73 9.69 6.67 -7.20
N ARG A 74 9.69 7.79 -7.94
CA ARG A 74 9.07 7.83 -9.27
C ARG A 74 9.71 6.85 -10.25
N ASN A 75 11.04 6.71 -10.26
CA ASN A 75 11.72 5.77 -11.14
C ASN A 75 11.32 4.32 -10.82
N ILE A 76 11.30 3.94 -9.54
CA ILE A 76 10.87 2.60 -9.11
C ILE A 76 9.43 2.33 -9.53
N LEU A 77 8.52 3.30 -9.35
CA LEU A 77 7.13 3.18 -9.79
C LEU A 77 7.04 3.02 -11.30
N MET A 78 7.82 3.77 -12.08
CA MET A 78 7.85 3.61 -13.54
C MET A 78 8.38 2.24 -13.99
N GLU A 79 9.39 1.70 -13.31
CA GLU A 79 9.88 0.34 -13.57
C GLU A 79 8.79 -0.69 -13.27
N LEU A 80 8.06 -0.52 -12.17
CA LEU A 80 6.96 -1.39 -11.77
C LEU A 80 5.78 -1.33 -12.76
N ILE A 81 5.39 -0.13 -13.20
CA ILE A 81 4.36 0.11 -14.22
C ILE A 81 4.77 -0.54 -15.54
N SER A 82 6.05 -0.38 -15.93
CA SER A 82 6.59 -1.00 -17.14
C SER A 82 6.53 -2.52 -17.03
N ALA A 83 6.96 -3.11 -15.91
CA ALA A 83 6.91 -4.54 -15.69
C ALA A 83 5.47 -5.10 -15.72
N PHE A 84 4.49 -4.33 -15.25
CA PHE A 84 3.07 -4.72 -15.27
C PHE A 84 2.45 -4.68 -16.68
N THR A 85 2.89 -3.77 -17.56
CA THR A 85 2.29 -3.56 -18.89
C THR A 85 2.72 -4.62 -19.93
N PHE A 86 3.77 -5.41 -19.66
CA PHE A 86 4.34 -6.38 -20.61
C PHE A 86 3.83 -7.83 -20.47
N ASN A 87 2.72 -8.05 -19.75
CA ASN A 87 2.13 -9.38 -19.54
C ASN A 87 0.68 -9.43 -20.04
#